data_AF-A0A7S2DLP4-F1
#
_entry.id   AF-A0A7S2DLP4-F1
#
_cell.length_a   1.000
_cell.length_b   1.000
_cell.length_c   1.000
_cell.angle_alpha   90.00
_cell.angle_beta   90.00
_cell.angle_gamma   90.00
#
_symmetry.space_group_name_H-M   'P 1'
#
loop_
_entity.id
_entity.type
_entity.pdbx_description
1 polymer ?
#
loop_
_entity_poly.entity_id
_entity_poly.type
_entity_poly.pdbx_seq_one_letter_code
_entity_poly.pdbx_strand_id
1 'polypeptide(L)'
;WPPKDTYGSENSFVKSRSLVSASPGDIFDMIYDSSRTKEYNKYSVGRTDAVELGKTTKIVWNRTAPPGTKRPHDFCTLMHGETFTNGTQLLMTCATEHPKVKPSKEYLRSEILLGVNLMVPISEGQTELTCINHVKTKGVPTFLAERVSAGSAIDFVRQVRQICGGIGASS
;
A
#
# COMPACT_ATOMS: atom_id res chain seq x y z
N TRP A 1 3.44 -16.97 1.85
CA TRP A 1 4.74 -17.67 1.93
C TRP A 1 5.75 -16.69 2.50
N PRO A 2 6.38 -16.92 3.67
CA PRO A 2 7.32 -15.96 4.25
C PRO A 2 8.55 -15.78 3.35
N PRO A 3 9.27 -14.65 3.45
CA PRO A 3 10.50 -14.43 2.70
C PRO A 3 11.51 -15.53 3.06
N LYS A 4 12.09 -16.16 2.03
CA LYS A 4 12.89 -17.40 2.17
C LYS A 4 14.14 -17.26 3.07
N ASP A 5 14.54 -16.03 3.40
CA ASP A 5 15.84 -15.74 4.00
C ASP A 5 15.76 -15.03 5.37
N THR A 6 14.56 -14.72 5.90
CA THR A 6 14.42 -13.99 7.18
C THR A 6 13.15 -14.38 7.93
N TYR A 7 13.18 -14.31 9.27
CA TYR A 7 11.99 -14.49 10.13
C TYR A 7 10.97 -13.33 10.06
N GLY A 8 11.28 -12.26 9.31
CA GLY A 8 10.42 -11.08 9.16
C GLY A 8 10.58 -10.03 10.26
N SER A 9 10.92 -10.43 11.50
CA SER A 9 11.15 -9.55 12.66
C SER A 9 12.22 -8.47 12.44
N GLU A 10 13.18 -8.75 11.57
CA GLU A 10 14.28 -7.85 11.20
C GLU A 10 13.85 -6.68 10.31
N ASN A 11 12.62 -6.73 9.77
CA ASN A 11 12.12 -5.77 8.79
C ASN A 11 11.12 -4.81 9.44
N SER A 12 11.06 -3.58 8.91
CA SER A 12 10.16 -2.55 9.45
C SER A 12 8.69 -2.99 9.37
N PHE A 13 8.02 -2.96 10.52
CA PHE A 13 6.60 -3.21 10.69
C PHE A 13 5.95 -1.96 11.26
N VAL A 14 5.08 -1.32 10.48
CA VAL A 14 4.36 -0.11 10.90
C VAL A 14 2.87 -0.36 10.86
N LYS A 15 2.20 -0.06 11.97
CA LYS A 15 0.75 0.00 12.06
C LYS A 15 0.32 1.43 12.33
N SER A 16 -0.65 1.92 11.57
CA SER A 16 -1.36 3.17 11.84
C SER A 16 -2.85 2.93 11.95
N ARG A 17 -3.53 3.75 12.76
CA ARG A 17 -4.98 3.77 12.89
C ARG A 17 -5.43 5.22 12.81
N SER A 18 -6.47 5.48 12.04
CA SER A 18 -6.91 6.85 11.76
C SER A 18 -8.40 6.92 11.46
N LEU A 19 -9.01 8.05 11.79
CA LEU A 19 -10.36 8.39 11.35
C LEU A 19 -10.28 9.17 10.03
N VAL A 20 -11.09 8.80 9.05
CA VAL A 20 -11.18 9.43 7.73
C VAL A 20 -12.63 9.77 7.44
N SER A 21 -12.90 11.01 7.03
CA SER A 21 -14.23 11.48 6.63
C SER A 21 -14.56 11.06 5.20
N ALA A 22 -14.57 9.76 4.93
CA ALA A 22 -14.96 9.17 3.66
C ALA A 22 -15.60 7.80 3.90
N SER A 23 -16.37 7.29 2.93
CA SER A 23 -16.88 5.93 3.00
C SER A 23 -15.75 4.89 2.83
N PRO A 24 -15.92 3.64 3.32
CA PRO A 24 -14.94 2.58 3.07
C PRO A 24 -14.68 2.36 1.58
N GLY A 25 -15.72 2.49 0.75
CA GLY A 25 -15.64 2.32 -0.71
C GLY A 25 -14.77 3.37 -1.38
N ASP A 26 -14.95 4.66 -1.05
CA ASP A 26 -14.14 5.74 -1.65
C ASP A 26 -12.65 5.55 -1.38
N ILE A 27 -12.31 5.10 -0.16
CA ILE A 27 -10.93 4.82 0.24
C ILE A 27 -10.41 3.58 -0.51
N PHE A 28 -11.20 2.51 -0.56
CA PHE A 28 -10.82 1.28 -1.25
C PHE A 28 -10.56 1.53 -2.74
N ASP A 29 -11.50 2.18 -3.43
CA ASP A 29 -11.42 2.44 -4.87
C ASP A 29 -10.19 3.30 -5.21
N MET A 30 -9.92 4.33 -4.38
CA MET A 30 -8.73 5.15 -4.50
C MET A 30 -7.43 4.34 -4.36
N ILE A 31 -7.34 3.44 -3.37
CA ILE A 31 -6.13 2.65 -3.14
C ILE A 31 -5.99 1.53 -4.18
N TYR A 32 -7.11 0.93 -4.63
CA TYR A 32 -7.14 -0.17 -5.59
C TYR A 32 -6.80 0.29 -7.02
N ASP A 33 -7.19 1.52 -7.40
CA ASP A 33 -6.90 2.07 -8.72
C ASP A 33 -5.41 2.41 -8.89
N SER A 34 -4.76 1.69 -9.80
CA SER A 34 -3.32 1.83 -10.09
C SER A 34 -2.97 3.14 -10.79
N SER A 35 -3.92 3.78 -11.46
CA SER A 35 -3.72 5.10 -12.06
C SER A 35 -3.58 6.21 -11.00
N ARG A 36 -4.21 6.01 -9.83
CA ARG A 36 -4.29 6.99 -8.74
C ARG A 36 -3.16 6.89 -7.72
N THR A 37 -2.26 5.91 -7.85
CA THR A 37 -1.21 5.64 -6.84
C THR A 37 -0.32 6.86 -6.55
N LYS A 38 -0.12 7.75 -7.53
CA LYS A 38 0.68 8.97 -7.36
C LYS A 38 -0.02 10.06 -6.55
N GLU A 39 -1.34 10.02 -6.41
CA GLU A 39 -2.10 11.01 -5.63
C GLU A 39 -1.76 10.88 -4.13
N TYR A 40 -1.64 9.64 -3.65
CA TYR A 40 -1.46 9.35 -2.23
C TYR A 40 -0.08 8.84 -1.82
N ASN A 41 0.73 8.37 -2.77
CA ASN A 41 2.09 7.91 -2.52
C ASN A 41 3.09 8.82 -3.23
N LYS A 42 3.58 9.82 -2.49
CA LYS A 42 4.56 10.81 -2.97
C LYS A 42 5.81 10.21 -3.60
N TYR A 43 6.23 9.01 -3.16
CA TYR A 43 7.42 8.35 -3.66
C TYR A 43 7.14 7.39 -4.81
N SER A 44 5.87 7.23 -5.23
CA SER A 44 5.50 6.34 -6.32
C SER A 44 6.01 6.87 -7.67
N VAL A 45 6.75 6.04 -8.38
CA VAL A 45 7.07 6.24 -9.80
C VAL A 45 5.90 5.77 -10.68
N GLY A 46 5.12 4.82 -10.17
CA GLY A 46 3.87 4.34 -10.78
C GLY A 46 3.59 2.88 -10.44
N ARG A 47 2.35 2.46 -10.70
CA ARG A 47 1.87 1.09 -10.52
C ARG A 47 1.26 0.59 -11.83
N THR A 48 1.56 -0.66 -12.19
CA THR A 48 0.99 -1.30 -13.39
C THR A 48 0.34 -2.61 -12.99
N ASP A 49 -0.89 -2.83 -13.45
CA ASP A 49 -1.60 -4.09 -13.26
C ASP A 49 -1.06 -5.11 -14.26
N ALA A 50 -0.28 -6.07 -13.77
CA ALA A 50 0.38 -7.05 -14.63
C ALA A 50 -0.60 -8.14 -15.09
N VAL A 51 -1.49 -8.56 -14.18
CA VAL A 51 -2.53 -9.57 -14.40
C VAL A 51 -3.70 -9.32 -13.46
N GLU A 52 -4.91 -9.40 -13.98
CA GLU A 52 -6.14 -9.55 -13.18
C GLU A 52 -6.44 -11.04 -12.97
N LEU A 53 -6.70 -11.42 -11.73
CA LEU A 53 -6.98 -12.81 -11.31
C LEU A 53 -8.44 -13.01 -10.88
N GLY A 54 -9.22 -11.93 -10.87
CA GLY A 54 -10.61 -11.91 -10.46
C GLY A 54 -11.09 -10.47 -10.30
N LYS A 55 -12.32 -10.28 -9.81
CA LYS A 55 -12.94 -8.95 -9.70
C LYS A 55 -12.14 -7.96 -8.84
N THR A 56 -11.56 -8.46 -7.75
CA THR A 56 -10.83 -7.64 -6.75
C THR A 56 -9.43 -8.19 -6.49
N THR A 57 -8.95 -9.10 -7.33
CA THR A 57 -7.64 -9.74 -7.15
C THR A 57 -6.76 -9.52 -8.37
N LYS A 58 -5.56 -8.99 -8.16
CA LYS A 58 -4.61 -8.70 -9.24
C LYS A 58 -3.16 -8.79 -8.78
N ILE A 59 -2.26 -8.99 -9.73
CA ILE A 59 -0.82 -8.85 -9.50
C ILE A 59 -0.41 -7.49 -10.05
N VAL A 60 0.26 -6.70 -9.22
CA VAL A 60 0.72 -5.35 -9.55
C VAL A 60 2.24 -5.25 -9.51
N TRP A 61 2.79 -4.44 -10.42
CA TRP A 61 4.17 -4.00 -10.41
C TRP A 61 4.25 -2.58 -9.88
N ASN A 62 4.69 -2.44 -8.62
CA ASN A 62 4.89 -1.15 -7.97
C ASN A 62 6.33 -0.68 -8.18
N ARG A 63 6.52 0.61 -8.46
CA ARG A 63 7.85 1.25 -8.49
C ARG A 63 7.84 2.48 -7.59
N THR A 64 8.87 2.60 -6.75
CA THR A 64 8.98 3.67 -5.75
C THR A 64 10.41 4.20 -5.72
N ALA A 65 10.58 5.52 -5.67
CA ALA A 65 11.87 6.19 -5.56
C ALA A 65 11.92 7.07 -4.30
N PRO A 66 12.25 6.49 -3.13
CA PRO A 66 12.44 7.26 -1.91
C PRO A 66 13.62 8.24 -2.04
N PRO A 67 13.64 9.35 -1.28
CA PRO A 67 14.75 10.32 -1.31
C PRO A 67 16.08 9.64 -0.97
N GLY A 68 17.14 10.00 -1.71
CA GLY A 68 18.49 9.47 -1.49
C GLY A 68 18.75 8.08 -2.09
N THR A 69 17.78 7.47 -2.77
CA THR A 69 18.00 6.17 -3.45
C THR A 69 18.66 6.37 -4.82
N LYS A 70 19.79 5.67 -5.06
CA LYS A 70 20.47 5.68 -6.37
C LYS A 70 19.73 4.88 -7.45
N ARG A 71 19.00 3.85 -7.03
CA ARG A 71 18.13 3.03 -7.87
C ARG A 71 16.76 2.94 -7.23
N PRO A 72 15.67 3.14 -8.00
CA PRO A 72 14.33 2.97 -7.48
C PRO A 72 14.09 1.52 -7.05
N HIS A 73 13.16 1.34 -6.11
CA HIS A 73 12.69 0.03 -5.71
C HIS A 73 11.55 -0.42 -6.61
N ASP A 74 11.48 -1.73 -6.87
CA ASP A 74 10.31 -2.36 -7.46
C ASP A 74 9.78 -3.49 -6.59
N PHE A 75 8.48 -3.77 -6.76
CA PHE A 75 7.76 -4.82 -6.04
C PHE A 75 6.85 -5.56 -7.01
N CYS A 76 6.87 -6.89 -6.94
CA CYS A 76 5.85 -7.75 -7.53
C CYS A 76 4.90 -8.19 -6.41
N THR A 77 3.64 -7.79 -6.50
CA THR A 77 2.72 -7.84 -5.36
C THR A 77 1.39 -8.42 -5.79
N LEU A 78 0.92 -9.45 -5.08
CA LEU A 78 -0.47 -9.88 -5.13
C LEU A 78 -1.29 -8.89 -4.30
N MET A 79 -2.33 -8.33 -4.89
CA MET A 79 -3.28 -7.41 -4.29
C MET A 79 -4.67 -8.04 -4.33
N HIS A 80 -5.33 -8.12 -3.18
CA HIS A 80 -6.65 -8.71 -3.04
C HIS A 80 -7.54 -7.80 -2.20
N GLY A 81 -8.73 -7.54 -2.70
CA GLY A 81 -9.77 -6.78 -2.00
C GLY A 81 -10.99 -7.63 -1.67
N GLU A 82 -11.62 -7.34 -0.54
CA GLU A 82 -12.86 -8.01 -0.09
C GLU A 82 -13.78 -6.99 0.58
N THR A 83 -15.09 -7.15 0.36
CA THR A 83 -16.14 -6.38 1.05
C THR A 83 -16.96 -7.34 1.90
N PHE A 84 -17.03 -7.07 3.21
CA PHE A 84 -17.78 -7.86 4.15
C PHE A 84 -19.24 -7.38 4.25
N THR A 85 -20.11 -8.25 4.78
CA THR A 85 -21.55 -7.99 4.91
C THR A 85 -21.89 -6.78 5.78
N ASN A 86 -21.01 -6.42 6.71
CA ASN A 86 -21.17 -5.25 7.59
C ASN A 86 -20.63 -3.95 6.95
N GLY A 87 -20.30 -3.94 5.66
CA GLY A 87 -19.76 -2.79 4.95
C GLY A 87 -18.27 -2.53 5.19
N THR A 88 -17.59 -3.35 6.01
CA THR A 88 -16.13 -3.30 6.14
C THR A 88 -15.49 -3.68 4.82
N GLN A 89 -14.43 -2.97 4.44
CA GLN A 89 -13.62 -3.33 3.27
C GLN A 89 -12.18 -3.62 3.68
N LEU A 90 -11.58 -4.61 3.03
CA LEU A 90 -10.20 -5.02 3.22
C LEU A 90 -9.48 -4.93 1.90
N LEU A 91 -8.30 -4.32 1.90
CA LEU A 91 -7.31 -4.45 0.85
C LEU A 91 -6.03 -5.04 1.44
N MET A 92 -5.67 -6.24 1.00
CA MET A 92 -4.48 -6.95 1.42
C MET A 92 -3.48 -7.05 0.27
N THR A 93 -2.20 -6.93 0.59
CA THR A 93 -1.10 -7.09 -0.35
C THR A 93 0.01 -7.95 0.22
N CYS A 94 0.65 -8.75 -0.62
CA CYS A 94 1.83 -9.52 -0.26
C CYS A 94 2.74 -9.75 -1.47
N ALA A 95 4.01 -10.02 -1.22
CA ALA A 95 4.99 -10.32 -2.24
C ALA A 95 4.60 -11.60 -2.98
N THR A 96 4.76 -11.57 -4.30
CA THR A 96 4.57 -12.72 -5.17
C THR A 96 5.58 -12.68 -6.30
N GLU A 97 5.67 -13.76 -7.06
CA GLU A 97 6.45 -13.82 -8.30
C GLU A 97 5.51 -13.97 -9.48
N HIS A 98 5.83 -13.33 -10.60
CA HIS A 98 5.05 -13.47 -11.82
C HIS A 98 5.92 -13.30 -13.07
N PRO A 99 5.77 -14.11 -14.13
CA PRO A 99 6.60 -14.03 -15.35
C PRO A 99 6.60 -12.67 -16.05
N LYS A 100 5.55 -11.86 -15.88
CA LYS A 100 5.47 -10.49 -16.43
C LYS A 100 6.22 -9.43 -15.61
N VAL A 101 6.63 -9.75 -14.38
CA VAL A 101 7.27 -8.80 -13.44
C VAL A 101 8.61 -9.37 -12.96
N LYS A 102 9.51 -9.58 -13.91
CA LYS A 102 10.83 -10.17 -13.65
C LYS A 102 11.75 -9.15 -12.95
N PRO A 103 12.63 -9.60 -12.04
CA PRO A 103 13.70 -8.75 -11.53
C PRO A 103 14.55 -8.19 -12.66
N SER A 104 14.97 -6.93 -12.54
CA SER A 104 15.89 -6.29 -13.49
C SER A 104 17.03 -5.59 -12.75
N LYS A 105 18.09 -5.20 -13.46
CA LYS A 105 19.22 -4.45 -12.87
C LYS A 105 18.87 -2.98 -12.59
N GLU A 106 17.82 -2.47 -13.21
CA GLU A 106 17.34 -1.08 -13.11
C GLU A 106 16.73 -0.79 -11.74
N TYR A 107 16.11 -1.81 -11.12
CA TYR A 107 15.40 -1.68 -9.85
C TYR A 107 16.06 -2.48 -8.72
N LEU A 108 15.86 -2.02 -7.50
CA LEU A 108 16.11 -2.77 -6.28
C LEU A 108 14.84 -3.53 -5.90
N ARG A 109 14.79 -4.83 -6.19
CA ARG A 109 13.66 -5.69 -5.80
C ARG A 109 13.50 -5.71 -4.28
N SER A 110 12.39 -5.15 -3.82
CA SER A 110 11.93 -5.18 -2.44
C SER A 110 10.64 -6.00 -2.35
N GLU A 111 10.26 -6.37 -1.12
CA GLU A 111 9.12 -7.24 -0.87
C GLU A 111 8.18 -6.61 0.14
N ILE A 112 6.89 -6.51 -0.21
CA ILE A 112 5.83 -6.25 0.77
C ILE A 112 5.51 -7.59 1.41
N LEU A 113 5.97 -7.83 2.63
CA LEU A 113 5.71 -9.09 3.33
C LEU A 113 4.23 -9.18 3.72
N LEU A 114 3.69 -8.06 4.19
CA LEU A 114 2.27 -7.87 4.48
C LEU A 114 1.92 -6.39 4.35
N GLY A 115 0.93 -6.08 3.52
CA GLY A 115 0.27 -4.79 3.50
C GLY A 115 -1.22 -4.97 3.74
N VAL A 116 -1.79 -4.21 4.67
CA VAL A 116 -3.23 -4.25 4.98
C VAL A 116 -3.75 -2.82 5.01
N ASN A 117 -4.88 -2.58 4.34
CA ASN A 117 -5.77 -1.46 4.63
C ASN A 117 -7.12 -2.06 5.01
N LEU A 118 -7.51 -1.87 6.26
CA LEU A 118 -8.81 -2.29 6.78
C LEU A 118 -9.64 -1.03 7.02
N MET A 119 -10.78 -0.95 6.36
CA MET A 119 -11.67 0.21 6.31
C MET A 119 -12.98 -0.18 6.98
N VAL A 120 -13.14 0.17 8.26
CA VAL A 120 -14.32 -0.16 9.05
C VAL A 120 -15.26 1.04 9.07
N PRO A 121 -16.51 0.93 8.62
CA PRO A 121 -17.47 2.03 8.74
C PRO A 121 -17.77 2.30 10.23
N ILE A 122 -17.73 3.56 10.63
CA ILE A 122 -18.13 4.00 11.98
C ILE A 122 -19.52 4.64 11.93
N SER A 123 -19.76 5.46 10.92
CA SER A 123 -21.03 6.14 10.64
C SER A 123 -21.08 6.49 9.15
N GLU A 124 -22.17 7.10 8.70
CA GLU A 124 -22.30 7.54 7.31
C GLU A 124 -21.16 8.49 6.95
N GLY A 125 -20.41 8.15 5.89
CA GLY A 125 -19.27 8.95 5.42
C GLY A 125 -18.07 9.00 6.37
N GLN A 126 -17.99 8.13 7.39
CA GLN A 126 -16.83 8.05 8.27
C GLN A 126 -16.28 6.62 8.39
N THR A 127 -14.96 6.52 8.25
CA THR A 127 -14.23 5.26 8.26
C THR A 127 -13.12 5.28 9.29
N GLU A 128 -13.01 4.19 10.05
CA GLU A 128 -11.78 3.84 10.74
C GLU A 128 -10.86 3.12 9.77
N LEU A 129 -9.74 3.75 9.42
CA LEU A 129 -8.71 3.18 8.57
C LEU A 129 -7.56 2.65 9.42
N THR A 130 -7.37 1.33 9.39
CA THR A 130 -6.18 0.66 9.93
C THR A 130 -5.26 0.27 8.78
N CYS A 131 -4.01 0.75 8.80
CA CYS A 131 -2.99 0.35 7.85
C CYS A 131 -1.90 -0.46 8.54
N ILE A 132 -1.45 -1.54 7.92
CA ILE A 132 -0.26 -2.29 8.31
C ILE A 132 0.66 -2.35 7.09
N ASN A 133 1.93 -2.01 7.29
CA ASN A 133 2.98 -2.16 6.28
C ASN A 133 4.16 -2.89 6.90
N HIS A 134 4.44 -4.08 6.38
CA HIS A 134 5.61 -4.88 6.71
C HIS A 134 6.43 -5.10 5.45
N VAL A 135 7.59 -4.45 5.37
CA VAL A 135 8.34 -4.35 4.11
C VAL A 135 9.79 -4.73 4.32
N LYS A 136 10.26 -5.69 3.50
CA LYS A 136 11.68 -5.99 3.35
C LYS A 136 12.25 -5.10 2.24
N THR A 137 13.04 -4.11 2.65
CA THR A 137 13.67 -3.16 1.72
C THR A 137 15.13 -3.53 1.50
N LYS A 138 15.58 -3.51 0.24
CA LYS A 138 16.97 -3.81 -0.11
C LYS A 138 17.81 -2.54 -0.17
N GLY A 139 18.83 -2.42 0.67
CA GLY A 139 19.80 -1.31 0.60
C GLY A 139 19.40 -0.05 1.38
N VAL A 140 18.35 -0.12 2.20
CA VAL A 140 18.05 0.89 3.22
C VAL A 140 18.62 0.40 4.55
N PRO A 141 19.48 1.18 5.24
CA PRO A 141 19.94 0.83 6.58
C PRO A 141 18.77 0.70 7.56
N THR A 142 18.78 -0.36 8.38
CA THR A 142 17.68 -0.70 9.30
C THR A 142 17.35 0.44 10.27
N PHE A 143 18.35 1.14 10.81
CA PHE A 143 18.15 2.29 11.71
C PHE A 143 17.42 3.49 11.07
N LEU A 144 17.40 3.59 9.74
CA LEU A 144 16.62 4.60 9.00
C LEU A 144 15.26 4.07 8.56
N ALA A 145 15.13 2.75 8.37
CA ALA A 145 13.94 2.12 7.83
C ALA A 145 12.70 2.41 8.69
N GLU A 146 12.83 2.38 10.02
CA GLU A 146 11.72 2.66 10.93
C GLU A 146 11.19 4.09 10.79
N ARG A 147 12.08 5.09 10.83
CA ARG A 147 11.69 6.51 10.72
C ARG A 147 11.07 6.83 9.36
N VAL A 148 11.65 6.31 8.28
CA VAL A 148 11.13 6.49 6.92
C VAL A 148 9.76 5.81 6.77
N SER A 149 9.60 4.60 7.32
CA SER A 149 8.33 3.86 7.24
C SER A 149 7.23 4.53 8.06
N ALA A 150 7.54 5.01 9.28
CA ALA A 150 6.60 5.76 10.10
C ALA A 150 6.18 7.08 9.43
N GLY A 151 7.12 7.85 8.89
CA GLY A 151 6.83 9.07 8.14
C GLY A 151 5.95 8.82 6.93
N SER A 152 6.24 7.77 6.16
CA SER A 152 5.44 7.38 4.99
C SER A 152 4.01 6.98 5.36
N ALA A 153 3.81 6.30 6.50
CA ALA A 153 2.48 5.96 6.99
C ALA A 153 1.66 7.19 7.40
N ILE A 154 2.30 8.17 8.05
CA ILE A 154 1.65 9.44 8.41
C ILE A 154 1.26 10.21 7.14
N ASP A 155 2.18 10.31 6.18
CA ASP A 155 1.94 11.01 4.92
C ASP A 155 0.82 10.35 4.12
N PHE A 156 0.79 9.01 4.06
CA PHE A 156 -0.28 8.26 3.42
C PHE A 156 -1.65 8.64 4.00
N VAL A 157 -1.82 8.56 5.32
CA VAL A 157 -3.09 8.90 5.99
C VAL A 157 -3.49 10.35 5.74
N ARG A 158 -2.52 11.28 5.72
CA ARG A 158 -2.78 12.69 5.38
C ARG A 158 -3.31 12.82 3.96
N GLN A 159 -2.70 12.14 2.99
CA GLN A 159 -3.16 12.18 1.60
C GLN A 159 -4.55 11.55 1.45
N VAL A 160 -4.82 10.42 2.11
CA VAL A 160 -6.17 9.81 2.08
C VAL A 160 -7.21 10.79 2.61
N ARG A 161 -6.93 11.47 3.73
CA ARG A 161 -7.84 12.49 4.28
C ARG A 161 -8.02 13.68 3.34
N GLN A 162 -6.98 14.08 2.61
CA GLN A 162 -7.07 15.19 1.67
C GLN A 162 -7.87 14.82 0.41
N ILE A 163 -7.64 13.63 -0.13
CA ILE A 163 -8.24 13.15 -1.39
C ILE A 163 -9.69 12.72 -1.17
N CYS A 164 -9.92 11.92 -0.13
CA CYS A 164 -11.23 11.32 0.15
C CYS A 164 -12.05 12.14 1.16
N GLY A 165 -11.39 12.84 2.09
CA GLY A 165 -12.06 13.60 3.16
C GLY A 165 -12.16 15.11 2.92
N GLY A 166 -11.72 15.60 1.77
CA GLY A 166 -11.81 17.01 1.39
C GLY A 166 -13.27 17.46 1.21
N ILE A 167 -13.61 18.55 1.89
CA ILE A 167 -14.87 19.30 1.84
C ILE A 167 -15.28 19.54 0.37
N GLY A 168 -16.35 18.87 -0.09
CA GLY A 168 -16.83 19.00 -1.47
C GLY A 168 -17.87 17.96 -1.92
N ALA A 169 -18.73 17.47 -1.03
CA ALA A 169 -20.02 16.90 -1.40
C ALA A 169 -21.10 17.64 -0.60
N SER A 170 -21.21 18.94 -0.84
CA SER A 170 -22.36 19.74 -0.41
C SER A 170 -23.21 20.06 -1.64
N SER A 171 -24.50 19.72 -1.52
CA SER A 171 -25.66 19.94 -2.40
C SER A 171 -25.69 19.20 -3.72
#